data_AF-A0A0D5M441-F1
#
_entry.id   AF-A0A0D5M441-F1
#
_cell.length_a   1.000
_cell.length_b   1.000
_cell.length_c   1.000
_cell.angle_alpha   90.00
_cell.angle_beta   90.00
_cell.angle_gamma   90.00
#
_symmetry.space_group_name_H-M   'P 1'
#
loop_
_entity.id
_entity.type
_entity.pdbx_description
1 polymer ?
#
loop_
_entity_poly.entity_id
_entity_poly.type
_entity_poly.pdbx_seq_one_letter_code
_entity_poly.pdbx_strand_id
1 'polypeptide(L)' 'MWSVVKSVLAALLGVQSNQKRQEDFSSGKPAAYIVTGIVITLLFVLVLIVLATFAAR' A
#
# COMPACT_ATOMS: atom_id res chain seq x y z
N MET A 1 -6.94 4.74 -10.58
CA MET A 1 -6.39 3.57 -9.85
C MET A 1 -4.87 3.66 -9.68
N TRP A 2 -4.09 3.95 -10.73
CA TRP A 2 -2.62 4.08 -10.60
C TRP A 2 -2.16 5.12 -9.56
N SER A 3 -2.84 6.26 -9.47
CA SER A 3 -2.57 7.28 -8.44
C SER A 3 -2.79 6.76 -7.01
N VAL A 4 -3.82 5.94 -6.80
CA VAL A 4 -4.14 5.31 -5.51
C VAL A 4 -3.04 4.33 -5.11
N VAL A 5 -2.61 3.47 -6.02
CA VAL A 5 -1.51 2.52 -5.79
C VAL A 5 -0.23 3.26 -5.42
N LYS A 6 0.16 4.29 -6.18
CA LYS A 6 1.34 5.11 -5.88
C LYS A 6 1.23 5.80 -4.51
N SER A 7 0.06 6.31 -4.17
CA SER A 7 -0.14 6.98 -2.89
C SER A 7 -0.08 6.02 -1.72
N VAL A 8 -0.71 4.84 -1.83
CA VAL A 8 -0.64 3.78 -0.81
C VAL A 8 0.79 3.29 -0.63
N LEU A 9 1.55 3.09 -1.72
CA LEU A 9 2.97 2.74 -1.62
C LEU A 9 3.80 3.84 -0.95
N ALA A 10 3.56 5.11 -1.30
CA ALA A 10 4.23 6.23 -0.65
C ALA A 10 3.88 6.30 0.86
N ALA A 11 2.63 5.99 1.23
CA ALA A 11 2.20 5.94 2.62
C ALA A 11 2.88 4.79 3.38
N LEU A 12 2.96 3.60 2.80
CA LEU A 12 3.64 2.44 3.38
C LEU A 12 5.13 2.67 3.60
N LEU A 13 5.78 3.37 2.67
CA LEU A 13 7.18 3.77 2.79
C LEU A 13 7.40 5.01 3.68
N GLY A 14 6.33 5.66 4.14
CA GLY A 14 6.41 6.89 4.94
C GLY A 14 6.84 8.15 4.17
N VAL A 15 6.90 8.08 2.83
CA VAL A 15 7.32 9.19 1.94
C VAL A 15 6.13 9.95 1.33
N GLN A 16 4.91 9.71 1.81
CA GLN A 16 3.70 10.40 1.34
C GLN A 16 3.73 11.88 1.75
N SER A 17 3.50 12.78 0.78
CA SER A 17 3.43 14.23 1.07
C SER A 17 2.08 14.63 1.67
N ASN A 18 2.08 15.70 2.48
CA ASN A 18 0.85 16.22 3.10
C ASN A 18 -0.20 16.68 2.06
N GLN A 19 0.23 17.24 0.94
CA GLN A 19 -0.67 17.64 -0.15
C GLN A 19 -1.38 16.43 -0.77
N LYS A 20 -0.64 15.36 -1.08
CA LYS A 20 -1.21 14.11 -1.61
C LYS A 20 -2.17 13.49 -0.62
N ARG A 21 -1.81 13.49 0.66
CA ARG A 21 -2.68 13.03 1.74
C ARG A 21 -4.01 13.79 1.76
N GLN A 22 -3.98 15.13 1.73
CA GLN A 22 -5.21 15.94 1.69
C GLN A 22 -6.05 15.67 0.44
N GLU A 23 -5.43 15.56 -0.74
CA GLU A 23 -6.12 15.19 -1.99
C GLU A 23 -6.80 13.81 -1.87
N ASP A 24 -6.11 12.81 -1.34
CA ASP A 24 -6.62 11.45 -1.17
C ASP A 24 -7.81 11.40 -0.20
N PHE A 25 -7.71 12.09 0.94
CA PHE A 25 -8.79 12.16 1.94
C PHE A 25 -9.97 13.03 1.49
N SER A 26 -9.77 13.95 0.55
CA SER A 26 -10.83 14.77 -0.03
C SER A 26 -11.48 14.15 -1.27
N SER A 27 -10.92 13.05 -1.79
CA SER A 27 -11.36 12.41 -3.04
C SER A 27 -12.73 11.70 -2.96
N GLY A 28 -13.32 11.60 -1.78
CA GLY A 28 -14.63 10.96 -1.55
C GLY A 28 -14.65 9.43 -1.73
N LYS A 29 -13.50 8.78 -1.98
CA LYS A 29 -13.39 7.34 -2.24
C LYS A 29 -12.41 6.62 -1.30
N PRO A 30 -12.58 6.70 0.03
CA PRO A 30 -11.65 6.10 0.99
C PRO A 30 -11.52 4.58 0.83
N ALA A 31 -12.60 3.90 0.44
CA ALA A 31 -12.61 2.45 0.23
C ALA A 31 -11.55 1.98 -0.79
N ALA A 32 -11.29 2.76 -1.85
CA ALA A 32 -10.29 2.41 -2.86
C ALA A 32 -8.88 2.36 -2.25
N TYR A 33 -8.55 3.27 -1.33
CA TYR A 33 -7.25 3.32 -0.66
C TYR A 33 -7.10 2.19 0.36
N ILE A 34 -8.16 1.90 1.13
CA ILE A 34 -8.17 0.81 2.12
C ILE A 34 -7.98 -0.55 1.44
N VAL A 35 -8.78 -0.85 0.42
CA VAL A 35 -8.69 -2.12 -0.32
C VAL A 35 -7.31 -2.26 -0.95
N THR A 36 -6.78 -1.20 -1.57
CA THR A 36 -5.43 -1.21 -2.14
C THR A 36 -4.36 -1.47 -1.09
N GLY A 37 -4.47 -0.85 0.10
CA GLY A 37 -3.58 -1.09 1.23
C GLY A 37 -3.58 -2.55 1.68
N ILE A 38 -4.77 -3.12 1.92
CA ILE A 38 -4.93 -4.52 2.33
C ILE A 38 -4.29 -5.46 1.31
N VAL A 39 -4.58 -5.28 0.03
CA VAL A 39 -4.03 -6.13 -1.05
C VAL A 39 -2.51 -6.05 -1.06
N ILE A 40 -1.92 -4.85 -1.01
CA ILE A 40 -0.46 -4.68 -1.03
C ILE A 40 0.19 -5.30 0.22
N THR A 41 -0.39 -5.11 1.41
CA THR A 41 0.14 -5.69 2.65
C THR A 41 0.08 -7.22 2.62
N LEU A 42 -1.03 -7.82 2.16
CA LEU A 42 -1.14 -9.28 2.03
C LEU A 42 -0.10 -9.84 1.05
N LEU A 43 0.09 -9.18 -0.10
CA LEU A 43 1.12 -9.55 -1.05
C LEU A 43 2.52 -9.47 -0.45
N PHE A 44 2.82 -8.40 0.31
CA PHE A 44 4.10 -8.25 1.01
C PHE A 44 4.35 -9.39 2.00
N VAL A 45 3.35 -9.73 2.83
CA VAL A 45 3.45 -10.86 3.77
C VAL A 45 3.67 -12.19 3.03
N LEU A 46 2.96 -12.42 1.92
CA LEU A 46 3.13 -13.64 1.12
C LEU A 46 4.55 -13.74 0.54
N VAL A 47 5.12 -12.63 0.07
CA VAL A 47 6.52 -12.57 -0.37
C VAL A 47 7.47 -12.94 0.78
N LEU A 48 7.24 -12.42 1.99
CA LEU A 48 8.05 -12.77 3.17
C LEU A 48 7.95 -14.25 3.52
N ILE A 49 6.76 -14.85 3.45
CA ILE A 49 6.56 -16.28 3.71
C ILE A 49 7.37 -17.12 2.71
N VAL A 50 7.26 -16.82 1.41
CA VAL A 50 8.01 -17.53 0.36
C VAL A 50 9.51 -17.38 0.58
N LEU A 51 9.98 -16.15 0.84
CA LEU A 51 11.39 -15.87 1.07
C LEU A 51 11.93 -16.59 2.30
N ALA A 52 11.21 -16.55 3.43
CA ALA A 52 11.59 -17.23 4.65
C ALA A 52 11.59 -18.75 4.48
N THR A 53 10.59 -19.29 3.78
CA THR A 53 10.52 -20.73 3.48
C THR A 53 11.66 -21.17 2.57
N PHE A 54 12.04 -20.35 1.59
CA PHE A 54 13.19 -20.61 0.72
C PHE A 54 14.51 -20.53 1.50
N ALA A 55 14.69 -19.52 2.35
CA ALA A 55 15.90 -19.33 3.14
C ALA A 55 16.08 -20.35 4.27
N ALA A 56 14.99 -20.97 4.73
CA ALA A 56 15.02 -22.01 5.76
C ALA A 56 15.28 -23.43 5.21
N ARG A 57 15.38 -23.59 3.89
CA ARG A 57 15.80 -24.84 3.24
C ARG A 57 17.30 -24.83 2.99
#